data_AF-A0A7C5DVL5-F1
#
_entry.id   AF-A0A7C5DVL5-F1
#
_cell.length_a   1.000
_cell.length_b   1.000
_cell.length_c   1.000
_cell.angle_alpha   90.00
_cell.angle_beta   90.00
_cell.angle_gamma   90.00
#
_symmetry.space_group_name_H-M   'P 1'
#
loop_
_entity.id
_entity.type
_entity.pdbx_description
1 polymer ?
#
loop_
_entity_poly.entity_id
_entity_poly.type
_entity_poly.pdbx_seq_one_letter_code
_entity_poly.pdbx_strand_id
1 'polypeptide(L)'
;MSKAVPFYNDPKKRSILFQIGTLLIVGLLTFYLISNTITNLEKQSIATGIGFLQKEAAFEIGESAIAYSAADTYGRALVVGFLNTLIVSF
;
A
#
# COMPACT_ATOMS: atom_id res chain seq x y z
N MET A 1 52.69 -18.57 -8.53
CA MET A 1 52.49 -17.12 -8.76
C MET A 1 50.99 -16.90 -9.01
N SER A 2 50.24 -16.50 -7.97
CA SER A 2 48.79 -16.35 -8.05
C SER A 2 48.45 -15.11 -8.88
N LYS A 3 47.85 -15.30 -10.07
CA LYS A 3 47.37 -14.20 -10.90
C LYS A 3 46.17 -13.58 -10.20
N ALA A 4 46.31 -12.34 -9.71
CA ALA A 4 45.19 -11.56 -9.22
C ALA A 4 44.14 -11.46 -10.33
N VAL A 5 42.98 -12.09 -10.12
CA VAL A 5 41.86 -12.00 -11.07
C VAL A 5 41.44 -10.53 -11.12
N PRO A 6 41.47 -9.88 -12.30
CA PRO A 6 41.07 -8.48 -12.41
C PRO A 6 39.65 -8.29 -11.85
N PHE A 7 39.38 -7.17 -11.19
CA PHE A 7 38.11 -6.89 -10.51
C PHE A 7 36.87 -7.14 -11.39
N TYR A 8 36.97 -6.87 -12.70
CA TYR A 8 35.93 -7.06 -13.71
C TYR A 8 35.72 -8.51 -14.17
N ASN A 9 36.66 -9.41 -13.88
CA ASN A 9 36.64 -10.81 -14.31
C ASN A 9 36.39 -11.79 -13.15
N ASP A 10 36.13 -11.28 -11.94
CA ASP A 10 35.68 -12.08 -10.80
C ASP A 10 34.18 -12.39 -10.95
N PRO A 11 33.79 -13.66 -11.13
CA PRO A 11 32.40 -14.05 -11.37
C PRO A 11 31.46 -13.67 -10.22
N LYS A 12 31.95 -13.63 -8.97
CA LYS A 12 31.13 -13.26 -7.81
C LYS A 12 30.78 -11.78 -7.83
N LYS A 13 31.74 -10.91 -8.16
CA LYS A 13 31.52 -9.45 -8.21
C LYS A 13 30.61 -9.06 -9.36
N ARG A 14 30.79 -9.69 -10.53
CA ARG A 14 29.91 -9.49 -11.69
C ARG A 14 28.48 -9.94 -11.40
N SER A 15 28.29 -11.06 -10.71
CA SER A 15 26.95 -11.54 -10.32
C SER A 15 26.24 -10.56 -9.39
N ILE A 16 26.92 -10.04 -8.36
CA ILE A 16 26.35 -9.04 -7.44
C ILE A 16 26.00 -7.74 -8.18
N LEU A 17 26.86 -7.28 -9.10
CA LEU A 17 26.59 -6.08 -9.89
C LEU A 17 25.30 -6.23 -10.72
N PHE A 18 25.11 -7.37 -11.38
CA PHE A 18 23.88 -7.63 -12.14
C PHE A 18 22.65 -7.76 -11.23
N GLN A 19 22.76 -8.43 -10.08
CA GLN A 19 21.64 -8.52 -9.14
C GLN A 19 21.17 -7.14 -8.65
N ILE A 20 22.12 -6.29 -8.23
CA ILE A 20 21.82 -4.92 -7.80
C ILE A 20 21.23 -4.12 -8.96
N GLY A 21 21.84 -4.21 -10.15
CA GLY A 21 21.34 -3.56 -11.35
C GLY A 21 19.90 -3.97 -11.70
N THR A 22 19.60 -5.27 -11.67
CA THR A 22 18.26 -5.80 -11.91
C THR A 22 17.27 -5.32 -10.86
N LEU A 23 17.61 -5.38 -9.57
CA LEU A 23 16.73 -4.90 -8.50
C LEU A 23 16.45 -3.40 -8.62
N LEU A 24 17.46 -2.60 -8.98
CA LEU A 24 17.29 -1.17 -9.23
C LEU A 24 16.37 -0.92 -10.43
N ILE A 25 16.59 -1.60 -11.55
CA ILE A 25 15.75 -1.44 -12.74
C ILE A 25 14.30 -1.83 -12.45
N VAL A 26 14.08 -2.98 -11.82
CA VAL A 26 12.74 -3.45 -11.45
C VAL A 26 12.08 -2.47 -10.48
N GLY A 27 12.81 -2.05 -9.43
CA GLY A 27 12.29 -1.09 -8.45
C GLY A 27 11.89 0.25 -9.07
N LEU A 28 12.75 0.81 -9.94
CA LEU A 28 12.47 2.05 -10.65
C LEU A 28 11.29 1.90 -11.62
N LEU A 29 11.20 0.78 -12.34
CA LEU A 29 10.08 0.50 -13.25
C LEU A 29 8.77 0.38 -12.47
N THR A 30 8.75 -0.39 -11.38
CA THR A 30 7.58 -0.52 -10.51
C THR A 30 7.16 0.82 -9.94
N PHE A 31 8.11 1.61 -9.43
CA PHE A 31 7.84 2.96 -8.93
C PHE A 31 7.23 3.84 -10.02
N TYR A 32 7.84 3.89 -11.20
CA TYR A 32 7.33 4.66 -12.34
C TYR A 32 5.91 4.25 -12.73
N LEU A 33 5.62 2.95 -12.84
CA LEU A 33 4.31 2.44 -13.21
C LEU A 33 3.25 2.79 -12.15
N ILE A 34 3.56 2.61 -10.86
CA ILE A 34 2.64 2.93 -9.76
C ILE A 34 2.35 4.43 -9.75
N SER A 35 3.39 5.27 -9.78
CA SER A 35 3.23 6.73 -9.77
C SER A 35 2.43 7.21 -10.97
N ASN A 36 2.74 6.73 -12.17
CA ASN A 36 1.98 7.10 -13.38
C ASN A 36 0.52 6.66 -13.28
N THR A 37 0.27 5.45 -12.77
CA THR A 37 -1.11 4.94 -12.58
C THR A 37 -1.89 5.84 -11.61
N ILE A 38 -1.32 6.14 -10.44
CA ILE A 38 -1.95 7.01 -9.44
C ILE A 38 -2.23 8.39 -10.02
N THR A 39 -1.25 9.03 -10.66
CA THR A 39 -1.44 10.35 -11.28
C THR A 39 -2.52 10.35 -12.35
N ASN A 40 -2.65 9.28 -13.15
CA ASN A 40 -3.71 9.18 -14.16
C ASN A 40 -5.09 8.94 -13.54
N LEU A 41 -5.17 8.22 -12.42
CA LEU A 41 -6.41 8.01 -11.67
C LEU A 41 -6.87 9.31 -10.98
N GLU A 42 -5.95 10.06 -10.39
CA GLU A 42 -6.21 11.37 -9.77
C GLU A 42 -6.76 12.37 -10.80
N LYS A 43 -6.18 12.42 -12.01
CA LYS A 43 -6.67 13.26 -13.12
C LYS A 43 -8.09 12.90 -13.57
N GLN A 44 -8.50 11.65 -13.38
CA GLN A 44 -9.84 11.16 -13.72
C GLN A 44 -10.81 11.28 -12.53
N SER A 45 -10.40 11.92 -11.42
CA SER A 45 -11.19 12.01 -10.18
C SER A 45 -11.62 10.65 -9.63
N ILE A 46 -10.87 9.57 -9.95
CA ILE A 46 -11.12 8.24 -9.43
C ILE A 46 -10.47 8.17 -8.05
N ALA A 47 -11.32 8.16 -7.02
CA ALA A 47 -10.86 7.97 -5.64
C ALA A 47 -10.25 6.57 -5.49
N THR A 48 -8.93 6.50 -5.36
CA THR A 48 -8.20 5.25 -5.15
C THR A 48 -7.52 5.23 -3.80
N GLY A 49 -7.20 4.03 -3.31
CA GLY A 49 -6.58 3.82 -2.00
C GLY A 49 -7.59 3.82 -0.84
N ILE A 50 -7.06 4.03 0.37
CA ILE A 50 -7.79 3.87 1.63
C ILE A 50 -8.23 5.24 2.20
N GLY A 51 -8.02 6.34 1.47
CA GLY A 51 -8.40 7.69 1.90
C GLY A 51 -9.90 7.85 2.20
N PHE A 52 -10.75 6.99 1.65
CA PHE A 52 -12.18 6.98 1.97
C PHE A 52 -12.46 6.70 3.46
N LEU A 53 -11.60 5.96 4.16
CA LEU A 53 -11.76 5.67 5.59
C LEU A 53 -11.72 6.93 6.47
N GLN A 54 -11.13 8.02 5.97
CA GLN A 54 -11.07 9.29 6.68
C GLN A 54 -12.20 10.25 6.28
N LYS A 55 -13.01 9.89 5.29
CA LYS A 55 -14.19 10.68 4.91
C LYS A 55 -15.30 10.46 5.93
N GLU A 56 -16.12 11.48 6.12
CA GLU A 56 -17.35 11.40 6.91
C GLU A 56 -18.28 10.32 6.32
N ALA A 57 -18.79 9.45 7.20
CA ALA A 57 -19.65 8.35 6.81
C ALA A 57 -21.02 8.86 6.31
N ALA A 58 -21.55 9.91 6.93
CA ALA A 58 -22.82 10.55 6.59
C ALA A 58 -24.04 9.60 6.66
N PHE A 59 -23.94 8.51 7.45
CA PHE A 59 -25.05 7.61 7.78
C PHE A 59 -25.01 7.22 9.25
N GLU A 60 -26.19 7.03 9.84
CA GLU A 60 -26.35 6.57 11.22
C GLU A 60 -26.29 5.04 11.32
N ILE A 61 -25.72 4.54 12.41
CA ILE A 61 -25.75 3.11 12.76
C ILE A 61 -26.72 2.95 13.93
N GLY A 62 -27.79 2.18 13.72
CA GLY A 62 -28.89 2.06 14.70
C GLY A 62 -28.45 1.50 16.05
N GLU A 63 -27.80 0.34 16.05
CA GLU A 63 -27.20 -0.26 17.26
C GLU A 63 -25.68 -0.07 17.19
N SER A 64 -25.06 0.46 18.24
CA SER A 64 -23.61 0.66 18.26
C SER A 64 -23.00 0.26 19.60
N ALA A 65 -22.04 -0.66 19.56
CA ALA A 65 -21.30 -1.13 20.73
C ALA A 65 -20.46 -0.02 21.39
N ILE A 66 -20.08 0.98 20.60
CA ILE A 66 -19.32 2.16 21.01
C ILE A 66 -19.97 3.40 20.43
N ALA A 67 -19.83 4.55 21.09
CA ALA A 67 -20.40 5.81 20.62
C ALA A 67 -19.96 6.11 19.18
N TYR A 68 -20.94 6.41 18.33
CA TYR A 68 -20.80 6.69 16.91
C TYR A 68 -21.90 7.67 16.49
N SER A 69 -21.59 8.53 15.53
CA SER A 69 -22.55 9.42 14.86
C SER A 69 -22.28 9.45 13.35
N ALA A 70 -23.24 9.92 12.55
CA ALA A 70 -23.03 10.10 11.11
C ALA A 70 -21.87 11.05 10.74
N ALA A 71 -21.47 11.93 11.67
CA ALA A 71 -20.34 12.84 11.51
C ALA A 71 -18.96 12.16 11.71
N ASP A 72 -18.92 10.92 12.21
CA ASP A 72 -17.69 10.15 12.31
C ASP A 72 -17.25 9.60 10.94
N THR A 73 -16.00 9.11 10.88
CA THR A 73 -15.42 8.61 9.64
C THR A 73 -15.88 7.21 9.26
N TYR A 74 -15.80 6.86 7.97
CA TYR A 74 -16.02 5.48 7.49
C TYR A 74 -15.17 4.46 8.23
N GLY A 75 -13.93 4.81 8.61
CA GLY A 75 -13.06 3.94 9.39
C GLY A 75 -13.67 3.59 10.76
N ARG A 76 -14.26 4.56 11.45
CA ARG A 76 -14.98 4.30 12.70
C ARG A 76 -16.23 3.47 12.47
N ALA A 77 -17.00 3.77 11.42
CA ALA A 77 -18.20 3.03 11.06
C ALA A 77 -17.91 1.53 10.84
N LEU A 78 -16.80 1.20 10.16
CA LEU A 78 -16.36 -0.18 9.97
C LEU A 78 -16.00 -0.88 11.28
N VAL A 79 -15.30 -0.19 12.19
CA VAL A 79 -14.97 -0.75 13.51
C VAL A 79 -16.24 -1.00 14.33
N VAL A 80 -17.18 -0.05 14.33
CA VAL A 80 -18.48 -0.19 15.01
C VAL A 80 -19.24 -1.40 14.46
N GLY A 81 -19.37 -1.50 13.13
CA GLY A 81 -20.07 -2.62 12.49
C GLY A 81 -19.40 -3.97 12.76
N PHE A 82 -18.07 -4.01 12.77
CA PHE A 82 -17.31 -5.20 13.13
C PHE A 82 -17.57 -5.63 14.59
N LEU A 83 -17.50 -4.68 15.54
CA LEU A 83 -17.77 -4.96 16.95
C LEU A 83 -19.21 -5.43 17.19
N ASN A 84 -20.19 -4.79 16.53
CA ASN A 84 -21.59 -5.24 16.60
C ASN A 84 -21.75 -6.67 16.08
N THR A 85 -21.12 -7.00 14.95
CA THR A 85 -21.16 -8.36 14.39
C THR A 85 -20.60 -9.37 15.37
N LEU A 86 -19.49 -9.07 16.04
CA LEU A 86 -18.93 -9.94 17.08
C LEU A 86 -19.91 -10.11 18.24
N ILE A 87 -20.47 -9.02 18.79
CA ILE A 87 -21.39 -9.08 19.94
C ILE A 87 -22.64 -9.88 19.62
N VAL A 88 -23.23 -9.71 18.43
CA VAL A 88 -24.46 -10.43 18.06
C VAL A 88 -24.17 -11.91 17.76
N SER A 89 -22.94 -12.24 17.34
CA SER A 89 -22.56 -13.61 17.00
C SER A 89 -22.16 -14.47 18.21
N PHE A 90 -22.05 -13.89 19.42
CA PHE A 90 -21.67 -14.58 20.66
C PHE A 90 -22.73 -14.40 21.75
#